data_AF-A0A2B7YHP5-F1
#
_entry.id   AF-A0A2B7YHP5-F1
#
_cell.length_a   1.000
_cell.length_b   1.000
_cell.length_c   1.000
_cell.angle_alpha   90.00
_cell.angle_beta   90.00
_cell.angle_gamma   90.00
#
_symmetry.space_group_name_H-M   'P 1'
#
loop_
_entity.id
_entity.type
_entity.pdbx_description
1 polymer ?
#
loop_
_entity_poly.entity_id
_entity_poly.type
_entity_poly.pdbx_seq_one_letter_code
_entity_poly.pdbx_strand_id
1 'polypeptide(L)'
;MRDTKACITAIVKTINKYPELQKELNFALDAYTAYPLELQYIAKEYNIKINHSSVKGLPIQVNEDSDTRIAKQQIERLNRTFKESYRITTGYGTLKGAIASFKLWMLYYNYLRIKGNSAINSLEFIDKRNDISNLLMPVKWVMIIKYSIQNFIT
;
A
#
# COMPACT_ATOMS: atom_id res chain seq x y z
N MET A 1 -11.20 8.38 12.57
CA MET A 1 -10.42 9.39 13.32
C MET A 1 -9.08 9.49 12.61
N ARG A 2 -8.66 10.70 12.21
CA ARG A 2 -7.37 10.91 11.52
C ARG A 2 -6.32 11.05 12.62
N ASP A 3 -5.84 9.92 13.11
CA ASP A 3 -5.00 9.87 14.30
C ASP A 3 -3.52 10.00 13.92
N THR A 4 -2.84 11.01 14.47
CA THR A 4 -1.38 11.23 14.38
C THR A 4 -0.59 9.97 14.67
N LYS A 5 -1.01 9.20 15.69
CA LYS A 5 -0.38 7.93 16.06
C LYS A 5 -0.48 6.88 14.94
N ALA A 6 -1.61 6.83 14.22
CA ALA A 6 -1.78 5.89 13.13
C ALA A 6 -0.89 6.27 11.93
N CYS A 7 -0.75 7.57 11.63
CA CYS A 7 0.14 8.06 10.59
C CYS A 7 1.61 7.71 10.89
N ILE A 8 2.09 8.06 12.08
CA ILE A 8 3.47 7.75 12.50
C ILE A 8 3.72 6.24 12.43
N THR A 9 2.79 5.44 12.95
CA THR A 9 2.90 3.96 12.91
C THR A 9 3.00 3.44 11.47
N ALA A 10 2.22 4.00 10.54
CA ALA A 10 2.24 3.59 9.14
C ALA A 10 3.57 3.95 8.46
N ILE A 11 4.09 5.16 8.70
CA ILE A 11 5.36 5.61 8.13
C ILE A 11 6.51 4.77 8.70
N VAL A 12 6.58 4.60 10.02
CA VAL A 12 7.60 3.78 10.69
C VAL A 12 7.60 2.33 10.19
N LYS A 13 6.42 1.71 10.06
CA LYS A 13 6.30 0.36 9.50
C LYS A 13 6.80 0.29 8.07
N THR A 14 6.55 1.34 7.27
CA THR A 14 7.02 1.41 5.88
C THR A 14 8.54 1.55 5.83
N ILE A 15 9.12 2.45 6.62
CA ILE A 15 10.57 2.66 6.72
C ILE A 15 11.28 1.36 7.12
N ASN A 16 10.76 0.65 8.13
CA ASN A 16 11.33 -0.61 8.61
C ASN A 16 11.25 -1.78 7.59
N LYS A 17 10.51 -1.62 6.48
CA LYS A 17 10.49 -2.62 5.40
C LYS A 17 11.65 -2.47 4.42
N TYR A 18 12.33 -1.33 4.42
CA TYR A 18 13.53 -1.15 3.61
C TYR A 18 14.73 -1.80 4.32
N PRO A 19 15.58 -2.56 3.59
CA PRO A 19 16.75 -3.22 4.17
C PRO A 19 17.80 -2.21 4.65
N GLU A 20 17.90 -1.07 3.99
CA GLU A 20 18.75 0.05 4.37
C GLU A 20 17.96 1.35 4.36
N LEU A 21 18.24 2.20 5.34
CA LEU A 21 17.58 3.48 5.49
C LEU A 21 18.20 4.52 4.56
N GLN A 22 17.39 5.03 3.63
CA GLN A 22 17.82 6.13 2.77
C GLN A 22 17.99 7.42 3.60
N LYS A 23 19.04 8.19 3.29
CA LYS A 23 19.33 9.47 3.98
C LYS A 23 18.36 10.60 3.60
N GLU A 24 17.67 10.46 2.47
CA GLU A 24 16.69 11.43 1.99
C GLU A 24 15.45 10.70 1.48
N LEU A 25 14.27 11.16 1.91
CA LEU A 25 12.97 10.60 1.53
C LEU A 25 12.02 11.72 1.11
N ASN A 26 11.32 11.51 0.00
CA ASN A 26 10.31 12.42 -0.51
C ASN A 26 8.92 11.88 -0.16
N PHE A 27 8.14 12.63 0.62
CA PHE A 27 6.78 12.29 0.99
C PHE A 27 5.78 13.22 0.28
N ALA A 28 4.88 12.61 -0.48
CA ALA A 28 3.73 13.28 -1.06
C ALA A 28 2.48 12.97 -0.23
N LEU A 29 1.92 13.97 0.46
CA LEU A 29 0.75 13.80 1.31
C LEU A 29 -0.35 14.78 0.92
N ASP A 30 -1.59 14.43 1.26
CA ASP A 30 -2.70 15.38 1.12
C ASP A 30 -2.52 16.54 2.11
N ALA A 31 -3.12 17.69 1.81
CA ALA A 31 -2.93 18.93 2.58
C ALA A 31 -3.67 18.90 3.93
N TYR A 32 -3.26 18.00 4.83
CA TYR A 32 -3.73 17.90 6.20
C TYR A 32 -2.67 18.42 7.17
N THR A 33 -3.11 19.15 8.19
CA THR A 33 -2.26 19.94 9.08
C THR A 33 -1.40 19.10 10.02
N ALA A 34 -1.75 17.84 10.26
CA ALA A 34 -1.00 17.00 11.19
C ALA A 34 0.28 16.38 10.55
N TYR A 35 0.26 16.15 9.24
CA TYR A 35 1.35 15.48 8.51
C TYR A 35 2.72 16.18 8.61
N PRO A 36 2.83 17.52 8.48
CA PRO A 36 4.13 18.18 8.60
C PRO A 36 4.79 17.96 9.96
N LEU A 37 4.01 17.98 11.04
CA LEU A 37 4.52 17.77 12.40
C LEU A 37 5.00 16.31 12.58
N GLU A 38 4.23 15.36 12.08
CA GLU A 38 4.54 13.93 12.14
C GLU A 38 5.82 13.60 11.35
N LEU A 39 5.98 14.19 10.17
CA LEU A 39 7.19 14.03 9.37
C LEU A 39 8.41 14.67 10.03
N GLN A 40 8.28 15.83 10.65
CA GLN A 40 9.37 16.46 11.41
C GLN A 40 9.82 15.60 12.59
N TYR A 41 8.87 14.99 13.31
CA TYR A 41 9.18 14.07 14.39
C TYR A 41 10.00 12.86 13.88
N ILE A 42 9.57 12.24 12.79
CA ILE A 42 10.25 11.09 12.18
C ILE A 42 11.63 11.47 11.63
N ALA A 43 11.75 12.62 10.97
CA ALA A 43 13.02 13.13 10.46
C ALA A 43 14.06 13.27 11.59
N LYS A 44 13.63 13.75 12.76
CA LYS A 44 14.48 13.89 13.94
C LYS A 44 14.87 12.54 14.55
N GLU A 45 13.91 11.64 14.76
CA GLU A 45 14.16 10.33 15.39
C GLU A 45 15.07 9.44 14.55
N TYR A 46 14.87 9.42 13.23
CA TYR A 46 15.64 8.57 12.32
C TYR A 46 16.85 9.28 11.68
N ASN A 47 17.05 10.56 11.96
CA ASN A 47 18.09 11.41 11.38
C ASN A 47 18.09 11.38 9.82
N ILE A 48 16.90 11.50 9.23
CA ILE A 48 16.66 11.47 7.77
C ILE A 48 16.22 12.84 7.30
N LYS A 49 16.69 13.27 6.12
CA LYS A 49 16.14 14.44 5.45
C LYS A 49 14.81 14.09 4.79
N ILE A 50 13.72 14.71 5.24
CA ILE A 50 12.39 14.50 4.66
C ILE A 50 11.98 15.73 3.86
N ASN A 51 11.74 15.55 2.56
CA ASN A 51 11.11 16.56 1.71
C ASN A 51 9.61 16.25 1.63
N HIS A 52 8.77 17.24 1.90
CA HIS A 52 7.31 17.07 1.92
C HIS A 52 6.66 17.94 0.84
N SER A 53 5.87 17.31 -0.04
CA SER A 53 5.00 17.98 -1.00
C SER A 53 3.54 17.81 -0.58
N SER A 54 2.86 18.93 -0.34
CA SER A 54 1.41 18.95 -0.10
C SER A 54 0.67 18.95 -1.43
N VAL A 55 -0.21 17.99 -1.67
CA VAL A 55 -1.00 17.92 -2.91
C VAL A 55 -2.46 18.24 -2.63
N LYS A 56 -2.92 19.44 -2.93
CA LYS A 56 -4.28 19.88 -2.53
C LYS A 56 -5.28 19.78 -3.68
N GLY A 57 -6.30 18.93 -3.50
CA GLY A 57 -7.44 18.83 -4.42
C GLY A 57 -7.14 18.19 -5.79
N LEU A 58 -8.11 18.33 -6.71
CA LEU A 58 -8.05 17.94 -8.14
C LEU A 58 -7.45 19.02 -9.07
N PRO A 59 -7.67 20.34 -8.89
CA PRO A 59 -7.06 21.34 -9.79
C PRO A 59 -5.54 21.40 -9.58
N ILE A 60 -4.80 21.61 -10.67
CA ILE A 60 -3.33 21.75 -10.62
C ILE A 60 -3.02 23.09 -9.93
N GLN A 61 -2.29 23.04 -8.83
CA GLN A 61 -1.74 24.25 -8.22
C GLN A 61 -0.42 24.61 -8.88
N VAL A 62 -0.15 25.91 -9.02
CA VAL A 62 1.12 26.42 -9.55
C VAL A 62 2.24 25.94 -8.62
N ASN A 63 3.26 25.26 -9.17
CA ASN A 63 4.40 24.63 -8.48
C ASN A 63 4.18 23.22 -7.89
N GLU A 64 3.16 22.48 -8.31
CA GLU A 64 3.10 21.04 -8.00
C GLU A 64 4.03 20.21 -8.90
N ASP A 65 4.79 19.32 -8.28
CA ASP A 65 5.62 18.31 -8.95
C ASP A 65 4.75 17.32 -9.77
N SER A 66 5.15 17.07 -11.01
CA SER A 66 4.41 16.21 -11.95
C SER A 66 4.31 14.77 -11.47
N ASP A 67 5.36 14.24 -10.85
CA ASP A 67 5.44 12.85 -10.42
C ASP A 67 4.55 12.61 -9.20
N THR A 68 4.62 13.54 -8.25
CA THR A 68 3.72 13.62 -7.10
C THR A 68 2.24 13.63 -7.53
N ARG A 69 1.90 14.35 -8.61
CA ARG A 69 0.53 14.40 -9.14
C ARG A 69 0.10 13.07 -9.77
N ILE A 70 0.96 12.44 -10.55
CA ILE A 70 0.69 11.11 -11.13
C ILE A 70 0.44 10.09 -10.01
N ALA A 71 1.29 10.09 -8.97
CA ALA A 71 1.14 9.21 -7.82
C ALA A 71 -0.22 9.41 -7.12
N LYS A 72 -0.65 10.66 -6.88
CA LYS A 72 -1.97 10.95 -6.30
C LYS A 72 -3.11 10.37 -7.13
N GLN A 73 -3.06 10.51 -8.46
CA GLN A 73 -4.11 9.96 -9.32
C GLN A 73 -4.17 8.43 -9.27
N GLN A 74 -3.02 7.74 -9.18
CA GLN A 74 -3.00 6.29 -9.03
C GLN A 74 -3.59 5.86 -7.69
N ILE A 75 -3.23 6.53 -6.59
CA ILE A 75 -3.76 6.25 -5.24
C ILE A 75 -5.27 6.51 -5.18
N GLU A 76 -5.77 7.60 -5.75
CA GLU A 76 -7.20 7.91 -5.79
C GLU A 76 -8.00 6.88 -6.60
N ARG A 77 -7.45 6.45 -7.76
CA ARG A 77 -8.05 5.36 -8.55
C ARG A 77 -8.08 4.06 -7.77
N LEU A 78 -6.99 3.72 -7.09
CA LEU A 78 -6.88 2.54 -6.23
C LEU A 78 -7.93 2.57 -5.11
N ASN A 79 -8.03 3.69 -4.39
CA ASN A 79 -9.01 3.87 -3.32
C ASN A 79 -10.45 3.77 -3.82
N ARG A 80 -10.74 4.27 -5.02
CA ARG A 80 -12.07 4.13 -5.66
C ARG A 80 -12.39 2.67 -5.95
N THR A 81 -11.46 1.93 -6.56
CA THR A 81 -11.65 0.49 -6.81
C THR A 81 -11.83 -0.29 -5.52
N PHE A 82 -11.07 0.04 -4.48
CA PHE A 82 -11.26 -0.56 -3.15
C PHE A 82 -12.65 -0.28 -2.59
N LYS A 83 -13.10 0.99 -2.63
CA LYS A 83 -14.44 1.39 -2.17
C LYS A 83 -15.57 0.60 -2.83
N GLU A 84 -15.51 0.43 -4.14
CA GLU A 84 -16.52 -0.35 -4.87
C GLU A 84 -16.54 -1.84 -4.44
N SER A 85 -15.38 -2.42 -4.12
CA SER A 85 -15.29 -3.84 -3.74
C SER A 85 -16.04 -4.21 -2.45
N TYR A 86 -16.14 -3.28 -1.49
CA TYR A 86 -16.81 -3.55 -0.20
C TYR A 86 -18.15 -2.83 -0.06
N ARG A 87 -18.49 -1.93 -0.98
CA ARG A 87 -19.81 -1.29 -1.00
C ARG A 87 -20.93 -2.31 -1.15
N ILE A 88 -20.67 -3.38 -1.89
CA ILE A 88 -21.62 -4.49 -2.13
C ILE A 88 -21.82 -5.34 -0.87
N THR A 89 -20.85 -5.40 0.05
CA THR A 89 -20.91 -6.27 1.23
C THR A 89 -21.65 -5.65 2.42
N THR A 90 -22.25 -4.45 2.26
CA THR A 90 -22.93 -3.69 3.34
C THR A 90 -22.04 -3.41 4.57
N GLY A 91 -20.73 -3.36 4.37
CA GLY A 91 -19.75 -3.22 5.45
C GLY A 91 -19.10 -4.55 5.86
N TYR A 92 -18.50 -4.58 7.06
CA TYR A 92 -17.64 -5.71 7.48
C TYR A 92 -18.10 -6.44 8.73
N GLY A 93 -19.17 -6.01 9.41
CA GLY A 93 -19.75 -6.65 10.61
C GLY A 93 -18.85 -6.68 11.86
N THR A 94 -17.54 -6.87 11.69
CA THR A 94 -16.51 -6.93 12.74
C THR A 94 -15.18 -6.33 12.23
N LEU A 95 -14.33 -5.86 13.14
CA LEU A 95 -13.00 -5.35 12.80
C LEU A 95 -12.09 -6.46 12.22
N LYS A 96 -12.18 -7.69 12.74
CA LYS A 96 -11.41 -8.83 12.24
C LYS A 96 -11.77 -9.15 10.78
N GLY A 97 -13.07 -9.11 10.46
CA GLY A 97 -13.57 -9.26 9.08
C GLY A 97 -13.01 -8.19 8.16
N ALA A 98 -13.05 -6.92 8.58
CA ALA A 98 -12.49 -5.80 7.81
C ALA A 98 -10.99 -5.98 7.51
N ILE A 99 -10.20 -6.37 8.51
CA ILE A 99 -8.76 -6.62 8.35
C ILE A 99 -8.51 -7.78 7.39
N ALA A 100 -9.24 -8.90 7.52
CA ALA A 100 -9.10 -10.05 6.64
C ALA A 100 -9.45 -9.72 5.19
N SER A 101 -10.58 -9.04 4.96
CA SER A 101 -11.00 -8.60 3.64
C SER A 101 -10.00 -7.63 3.01
N PHE A 102 -9.48 -6.66 3.78
CA PHE A 102 -8.47 -5.72 3.29
C PHE A 102 -7.17 -6.42 2.89
N LYS A 103 -6.70 -7.38 3.70
CA LYS A 103 -5.51 -8.20 3.38
C LYS A 103 -5.70 -9.01 2.09
N LEU A 104 -6.85 -9.67 1.94
CA LEU A 104 -7.17 -10.42 0.72
C LEU A 104 -7.23 -9.50 -0.50
N TRP A 105 -7.83 -8.33 -0.36
CA TRP A 105 -7.92 -7.35 -1.44
C TRP A 105 -6.54 -6.82 -1.84
N MET A 106 -5.67 -6.50 -0.88
CA MET A 106 -4.28 -6.09 -1.15
C MET A 106 -3.49 -7.19 -1.86
N LEU A 107 -3.60 -8.44 -1.39
CA LEU A 107 -2.97 -9.60 -2.03
C LEU A 107 -3.44 -9.74 -3.49
N TYR A 108 -4.75 -9.66 -3.70
CA TYR A 108 -5.32 -9.70 -5.03
C TYR A 108 -4.81 -8.56 -5.92
N TYR A 109 -4.92 -7.32 -5.43
CA TYR A 109 -4.58 -6.12 -6.20
C TYR A 109 -3.10 -6.10 -6.62
N ASN A 110 -2.20 -6.48 -5.70
CA ASN A 110 -0.78 -6.44 -5.95
C ASN A 110 -0.29 -7.65 -6.74
N TYR A 111 -0.75 -8.87 -6.48
CA TYR A 111 -0.10 -10.08 -7.02
C TYR A 111 -0.98 -10.93 -7.94
N LEU A 112 -2.31 -10.82 -7.86
CA LEU A 112 -3.22 -11.66 -8.65
C LEU A 112 -3.97 -10.88 -9.74
N ARG A 113 -3.92 -9.56 -9.70
CA ARG A 113 -4.60 -8.72 -10.69
C ARG A 113 -3.99 -8.95 -12.06
N ILE A 114 -4.81 -9.39 -13.01
CA ILE A 114 -4.44 -9.62 -14.40
C ILE A 114 -4.52 -8.29 -15.16
N LYS A 115 -3.51 -8.01 -15.99
CA LYS A 115 -3.51 -6.92 -16.98
C LYS A 115 -3.17 -7.53 -18.33
N GLY A 116 -4.14 -7.58 -19.25
CA GLY A 116 -4.01 -8.33 -20.49
C GLY A 116 -4.02 -9.84 -20.21
N ASN A 117 -2.97 -10.55 -20.63
CA ASN A 117 -2.87 -12.01 -20.47
C ASN A 117 -2.02 -12.47 -19.27
N SER A 118 -1.45 -11.53 -18.49
CA SER A 118 -0.53 -11.86 -17.39
C SER A 118 -0.89 -11.12 -16.10
N ALA A 119 -0.53 -11.70 -14.96
CA ALA A 119 -0.60 -11.01 -13.67
C ALA A 119 0.37 -9.82 -13.67
N ILE A 120 -0.03 -8.70 -13.04
CA ILE A 120 0.75 -7.45 -13.02
C ILE A 120 2.06 -7.63 -12.24
N ASN A 121 2.04 -8.41 -11.15
CA ASN A 121 3.24 -8.82 -10.42
C ASN A 121 3.23 -10.34 -10.23
N SER A 122 4.41 -10.92 -10.07
CA SER A 122 4.58 -12.35 -9.90
C SER A 122 4.55 -12.76 -8.42
N LEU A 123 4.05 -13.97 -8.16
CA LEU A 123 4.13 -14.62 -6.84
C LEU A 123 5.50 -15.31 -6.65
N GLU A 124 6.55 -14.82 -7.30
CA GLU A 124 7.90 -15.42 -7.30
C GLU A 124 8.47 -15.63 -5.88
N PHE A 125 8.00 -14.86 -4.89
CA PHE A 125 8.39 -15.05 -3.48
C PHE A 125 7.87 -16.35 -2.86
N ILE A 126 6.82 -16.96 -3.42
CA ILE A 126 6.22 -18.21 -2.95
C ILE A 126 6.99 -19.41 -3.50
N ASP A 127 7.33 -19.38 -4.79
CA ASP A 127 8.10 -20.43 -5.43
C ASP A 127 8.95 -19.87 -6.56
N LYS A 128 10.26 -19.76 -6.31
CA LYS A 128 11.25 -19.29 -7.29
C LYS A 128 11.53 -20.31 -8.40
N ARG A 129 11.01 -21.53 -8.29
CA ARG A 129 11.33 -22.65 -9.21
C ARG A 129 10.29 -22.86 -10.31
N ASN A 130 9.08 -22.32 -10.14
CA ASN A 130 7.98 -22.50 -11.08
C ASN A 130 7.64 -21.20 -11.80
N ASP A 131 7.33 -21.27 -13.09
CA ASP A 131 6.74 -20.16 -13.83
C ASP A 131 5.29 -19.97 -13.38
N ILE A 132 5.11 -19.23 -12.28
CA ILE A 132 3.81 -18.98 -11.67
C ILE A 132 2.93 -18.12 -12.60
N SER A 133 3.50 -17.43 -13.59
CA SER A 133 2.73 -16.57 -14.49
C SER A 133 1.67 -17.37 -15.27
N ASN A 134 2.04 -18.57 -15.73
CA ASN A 134 1.21 -19.47 -16.54
C ASN A 134 0.24 -20.36 -15.74
N LEU A 135 0.27 -20.30 -14.41
CA LEU A 135 -0.64 -21.10 -13.57
C LEU A 135 -2.06 -20.53 -13.54
N LEU A 136 -3.05 -21.44 -13.51
CA LEU A 136 -4.45 -21.09 -13.30
C LEU A 136 -4.67 -20.43 -11.94
N MET A 137 -5.64 -19.52 -11.86
CA MET A 137 -5.97 -18.78 -10.62
C MET A 137 -6.24 -19.69 -9.41
N PRO A 138 -6.98 -20.81 -9.51
CA PRO A 138 -7.16 -21.72 -8.38
C PRO A 138 -5.85 -22.30 -7.84
N VAL A 139 -4.90 -22.61 -8.73
CA VAL A 139 -3.57 -23.14 -8.34
C VAL A 139 -2.78 -22.07 -7.59
N LYS A 140 -2.81 -20.82 -8.08
CA LYS A 140 -2.20 -19.66 -7.41
C LYS A 140 -2.75 -19.48 -5.99
N TRP A 141 -4.06 -19.59 -5.80
CA TRP A 141 -4.69 -19.51 -4.48
C TRP A 141 -4.25 -20.63 -3.54
N VAL A 142 -4.19 -21.88 -4.02
CA VAL A 142 -3.71 -23.02 -3.22
C VAL A 142 -2.26 -22.80 -2.78
N MET A 143 -1.39 -22.30 -3.67
CA MET A 143 0.00 -21.99 -3.32
C MET A 143 0.10 -20.91 -2.24
N ILE A 144 -0.69 -19.83 -2.35
CA ILE A 144 -0.72 -18.76 -1.34
C ILE A 144 -1.19 -19.30 0.01
N ILE A 145 -2.24 -20.13 0.03
CA ILE A 145 -2.76 -20.72 1.26
C ILE A 145 -1.71 -21.62 1.91
N LYS A 146 -1.04 -22.47 1.12
CA LYS A 146 0.04 -23.33 1.62
C LYS A 146 1.20 -22.51 2.20
N TYR A 147 1.65 -21.49 1.47
CA TYR A 147 2.70 -20.58 1.93
C TYR A 147 2.30 -19.87 3.22
N SER A 148 1.06 -19.38 3.30
CA SER A 148 0.51 -18.77 4.50
C SER A 148 0.58 -19.75 5.66
N ILE A 149 0.05 -20.98 5.53
CA ILE A 149 0.07 -21.97 6.62
C ILE A 149 1.50 -22.27 7.09
N GLN A 150 2.46 -22.38 6.17
CA GLN A 150 3.87 -22.65 6.51
C GLN A 150 4.56 -21.49 7.24
N ASN A 151 4.21 -20.24 6.91
CA ASN A 151 4.84 -19.04 7.47
C ASN A 151 4.04 -18.43 8.64
N PHE A 152 2.84 -18.94 8.94
CA PHE A 152 2.02 -18.51 10.08
C PHE A 152 2.27 -19.34 11.37
N ILE A 153 3.48 -19.88 11.55
CA ILE A 153 3.92 -20.32 12.88
C ILE A 153 4.53 -19.09 13.57
N THR A 154 3.81 -18.63 14.60
CA THR A 154 4.00 -17.48 15.51
C THR A 154 3.72 -16.07 14.98
#